data_AF-A0A023GB33-F1
#
_entry.id   AF-A0A023GB33-F1
#
_cell.length_a   1.000
_cell.length_b   1.000
_cell.length_c   1.000
_cell.angle_alpha   90.00
_cell.angle_beta   90.00
_cell.angle_gamma   90.00
#
_symmetry.space_group_name_H-M   'P 1'
#
loop_
_entity.id
_entity.type
_entity.pdbx_description
1 polymer ?
#
loop_
_entity_poly.entity_id
_entity_poly.type
_entity_poly.pdbx_seq_one_letter_code
_entity_poly.pdbx_strand_id
1 'polypeptide(L)'
;MVGFALLILSAQIIKVFSNENSGTCESPIASDVTTDGYTNLAQGRTFRLVFMTVTVNQEAYRCVTTTTIAKDDSKHQVTEHVVFTASCLENCISYNRTFKFESETGEYNKMTSIPEEGFRPTTYQFLLAEENCTVVRDISPRSILTERVRVQQRNTNTAESPQPETGDCMLWVEDKITEPDEECRQRFKTLCGETLHSFKKVDCEIPSPVSQAQAKEKTEN
;
A
#
# COMPACT_ATOMS: atom_id res chain seq x y z
N MET A 1 -31.91 -50.32 17.19
CA MET A 1 -31.88 -49.79 15.81
C MET A 1 -31.71 -48.29 15.91
N VAL A 2 -30.66 -47.77 15.23
CA VAL A 2 -30.59 -46.48 14.49
C VAL A 2 -31.23 -45.24 15.17
N GLY A 3 -30.58 -44.10 15.37
CA GLY A 3 -29.34 -43.59 14.81
C GLY A 3 -29.18 -42.10 15.14
N PHE A 4 -27.98 -41.63 14.84
CA PHE A 4 -27.41 -40.29 14.85
C PHE A 4 -28.32 -39.06 14.57
N ALA A 5 -28.00 -38.00 15.34
CA ALA A 5 -27.61 -36.65 14.88
C ALA A 5 -28.57 -35.43 14.96
N LEU A 6 -27.91 -34.30 15.25
CA LEU A 6 -28.26 -32.86 15.06
C LEU A 6 -29.20 -32.23 16.11
N LEU A 7 -29.01 -31.03 16.67
CA LEU A 7 -28.03 -29.93 16.55
C LEU A 7 -28.24 -28.94 17.73
N ILE A 8 -27.13 -28.37 18.23
CA ILE A 8 -26.87 -26.98 18.62
C ILE A 8 -28.07 -26.07 18.96
N LEU A 9 -28.16 -25.58 20.21
CA LEU A 9 -28.46 -24.17 20.55
C LEU A 9 -28.34 -23.94 22.07
N SER A 10 -27.11 -23.80 22.54
CA SER A 10 -26.81 -23.29 23.88
C SER A 10 -26.50 -21.79 23.82
N ALA A 11 -27.23 -21.04 24.65
CA ALA A 11 -26.91 -19.72 25.22
C ALA A 11 -26.98 -18.48 24.31
N GLN A 12 -28.16 -17.86 24.28
CA GLN A 12 -28.31 -16.40 24.38
C GLN A 12 -29.53 -16.11 25.26
N ILE A 13 -29.36 -16.18 26.58
CA ILE A 13 -30.26 -15.56 27.55
C ILE A 13 -29.70 -14.17 27.81
N ILE A 14 -30.41 -13.10 27.46
CA ILE A 14 -30.50 -11.93 28.35
C ILE A 14 -31.94 -11.42 28.32
N LYS A 15 -32.64 -11.64 29.43
CA LYS A 15 -33.87 -10.95 29.82
C LYS A 15 -33.53 -9.56 30.37
N VAL A 16 -34.48 -8.68 30.12
CA VAL A 16 -34.65 -7.27 30.50
C VAL A 16 -34.58 -7.00 32.03
N PHE A 17 -34.24 -5.74 32.37
CA PHE A 17 -34.52 -4.91 33.57
C PHE A 17 -33.31 -4.56 34.45
N SER A 18 -32.94 -3.27 34.56
CA SER A 18 -33.42 -2.36 35.62
C SER A 18 -32.59 -1.07 35.80
N ASN A 19 -33.23 -0.15 36.49
CA ASN A 19 -33.00 1.28 36.76
C ASN A 19 -31.85 1.61 37.75
N GLU A 20 -31.45 2.89 37.71
CA GLU A 20 -30.83 3.72 38.76
C GLU A 20 -29.39 3.48 39.29
N ASN A 21 -28.56 4.47 38.94
CA ASN A 21 -27.60 5.23 39.76
C ASN A 21 -26.14 4.75 39.93
N SER A 22 -25.27 5.76 39.74
CA SER A 22 -23.87 5.92 40.18
C SER A 22 -22.80 5.01 39.59
N GLY A 23 -21.93 5.63 38.81
CA GLY A 23 -20.66 5.08 38.37
C GLY A 23 -20.27 5.72 37.06
N THR A 24 -19.49 6.80 37.11
CA THR A 24 -18.76 7.29 35.94
C THR A 24 -17.81 6.18 35.51
N CYS A 25 -18.26 5.30 34.61
CA CYS A 25 -17.37 4.45 33.87
C CYS A 25 -16.66 5.36 32.88
N GLU A 26 -15.41 5.71 33.17
CA GLU A 26 -14.46 6.09 32.13
C GLU A 26 -14.57 5.02 31.05
N SER A 27 -15.14 5.42 29.91
CA SER A 27 -15.05 4.64 28.70
C SER A 27 -13.56 4.41 28.47
N PRO A 28 -13.10 3.17 28.26
CA PRO A 28 -11.71 2.96 27.90
C PRO A 28 -11.47 3.80 26.66
N ILE A 29 -10.53 4.73 26.77
CA ILE A 29 -9.98 5.49 25.64
C ILE A 29 -9.78 4.44 24.56
N ALA A 30 -10.49 4.62 23.44
CA ALA A 30 -10.31 3.78 22.28
C ALA A 30 -8.80 3.72 22.04
N SER A 31 -8.20 2.55 22.27
CA SER A 31 -6.84 2.29 21.85
C SER A 31 -6.81 2.68 20.38
N ASP A 32 -5.91 3.60 20.04
CA ASP A 32 -5.62 3.99 18.67
C ASP A 32 -5.35 2.69 17.90
N VAL A 33 -6.37 2.15 17.22
CA VAL A 33 -6.25 0.87 16.51
C VAL A 33 -5.41 1.18 15.30
N THR A 34 -4.11 1.03 15.44
CA THR A 34 -3.15 1.09 14.34
C THR A 34 -3.58 0.06 13.32
N THR A 35 -4.07 0.54 12.18
CA THR A 35 -4.48 -0.30 11.05
C THR A 35 -3.22 -0.84 10.40
N ASP A 36 -3.15 -2.16 10.18
CA ASP A 36 -2.01 -2.76 9.48
C ASP A 36 -2.11 -2.62 7.95
N GLY A 37 -1.00 -2.88 7.25
CA GLY A 37 -0.92 -2.74 5.80
C GLY A 37 -1.98 -3.57 5.06
N TYR A 38 -2.26 -4.80 5.52
CA TYR A 38 -3.28 -5.63 4.91
C TYR A 38 -4.68 -5.04 5.06
N THR A 39 -5.04 -4.56 6.25
CA THR A 39 -6.34 -3.97 6.53
C THR A 39 -6.52 -2.66 5.78
N ASN A 40 -5.45 -1.85 5.67
CA ASN A 40 -5.45 -0.61 4.91
C ASN A 40 -5.71 -0.86 3.41
N LEU A 41 -5.20 -1.96 2.83
CA LEU A 41 -5.52 -2.38 1.46
C LEU A 41 -6.87 -3.12 1.38
N ALA A 42 -7.96 -2.37 1.55
CA ALA A 42 -9.31 -2.88 1.33
C ALA A 42 -9.68 -2.86 -0.17
N GLN A 43 -10.46 -3.85 -0.60
CA GLN A 43 -10.87 -3.97 -2.00
C GLN A 43 -11.62 -2.72 -2.49
N GLY A 44 -11.23 -2.21 -3.66
CA GLY A 44 -11.76 -1.00 -4.27
C GLY A 44 -11.06 0.29 -3.84
N ARG A 45 -10.15 0.25 -2.84
CA ARG A 45 -9.38 1.44 -2.44
C ARG A 45 -8.26 1.71 -3.43
N THR A 46 -8.06 2.99 -3.74
CA THR A 46 -7.01 3.48 -4.64
C THR A 46 -6.07 4.41 -3.88
N PHE A 47 -4.78 4.13 -3.98
CA PHE A 47 -3.71 4.95 -3.43
C PHE A 47 -2.86 5.54 -4.54
N ARG A 48 -2.36 6.74 -4.31
CA ARG A 48 -1.49 7.48 -5.23
C ARG A 48 -0.14 7.72 -4.58
N LEU A 49 0.93 7.49 -5.34
CA LEU A 49 2.30 7.75 -4.90
C LEU A 49 2.56 9.25 -4.88
N VAL A 50 3.15 9.75 -3.78
CA VAL A 50 3.43 11.17 -3.57
C VAL A 50 4.92 11.44 -3.46
N PHE A 51 5.65 10.68 -2.63
CA PHE A 51 7.10 10.83 -2.46
C PHE A 51 7.85 9.54 -2.62
N MET A 52 9.12 9.67 -3.01
CA MET A 52 10.13 8.62 -2.90
C MET A 52 11.45 9.16 -2.36
N THR A 53 12.22 8.28 -1.72
CA THR A 53 13.62 8.54 -1.33
C THR A 53 14.62 8.14 -2.42
N VAL A 54 14.16 7.88 -3.64
CA VAL A 54 14.97 7.59 -4.82
C VAL A 54 14.50 8.44 -6.00
N THR A 55 15.44 8.90 -6.82
CA THR A 55 15.13 9.60 -8.07
C THR A 55 14.69 8.60 -9.13
N VAL A 56 13.50 8.81 -9.70
CA VAL A 56 13.00 8.08 -10.88
C VAL A 56 12.91 9.02 -12.08
N ASN A 57 12.88 8.44 -13.29
CA ASN A 57 12.69 9.23 -14.51
C ASN A 57 11.24 9.76 -14.56
N GLN A 58 11.06 11.08 -14.38
CA GLN A 58 9.75 11.73 -14.41
C GLN A 58 9.05 11.65 -15.76
N GLU A 59 9.79 11.48 -16.85
CA GLU A 59 9.21 11.30 -18.19
C GLU A 59 8.73 9.85 -18.41
N ALA A 60 9.15 8.91 -17.57
CA ALA A 60 8.74 7.52 -17.67
C ALA A 60 7.69 7.15 -16.61
N TYR A 61 7.64 7.88 -15.49
CA TYR A 61 6.79 7.58 -14.34
C TYR A 61 6.08 8.83 -13.83
N ARG A 62 4.79 8.95 -14.16
CA ARG A 62 3.86 9.96 -13.62
C ARG A 62 2.55 9.29 -13.23
N CYS A 63 1.80 9.95 -12.36
CA CYS A 63 0.44 9.53 -12.01
C CYS A 63 0.38 8.06 -11.54
N VAL A 64 1.35 7.66 -10.71
CA VAL A 64 1.44 6.28 -10.22
C VAL A 64 0.34 6.07 -9.18
N THR A 65 -0.58 5.17 -9.49
CA THR A 65 -1.66 4.76 -8.60
C THR A 65 -1.70 3.25 -8.48
N THR A 66 -2.19 2.76 -7.35
CA THR A 66 -2.49 1.35 -7.13
C THR A 66 -3.90 1.20 -6.60
N THR A 67 -4.65 0.24 -7.13
CA THR A 67 -5.99 -0.09 -6.66
C THR A 67 -6.05 -1.55 -6.24
N THR A 68 -6.52 -1.83 -5.04
CA THR A 68 -6.78 -3.21 -4.60
C THR A 68 -8.00 -3.76 -5.33
N ILE A 69 -7.80 -4.62 -6.33
CA ILE A 69 -8.89 -5.18 -7.16
C ILE A 69 -9.41 -6.52 -6.65
N ALA A 70 -8.62 -7.23 -5.82
CA ALA A 70 -9.04 -8.48 -5.19
C ALA A 70 -8.36 -8.65 -3.83
N LYS A 71 -9.05 -9.32 -2.90
CA LYS A 71 -8.55 -9.67 -1.57
C LYS A 71 -8.99 -11.11 -1.24
N ASP A 72 -8.05 -11.94 -0.78
CA ASP A 72 -8.31 -13.29 -0.30
C ASP A 72 -7.87 -13.40 1.17
N ASP A 73 -8.84 -13.25 2.07
CA ASP A 73 -8.61 -13.28 3.52
C ASP A 73 -8.11 -14.67 4.00
N SER A 74 -8.46 -15.75 3.30
CA SER A 74 -8.03 -17.10 3.67
C SER A 74 -6.54 -17.32 3.44
N LYS A 75 -5.94 -16.58 2.51
CA LYS A 75 -4.52 -16.66 2.16
C LYS A 75 -3.72 -15.42 2.54
N HIS A 76 -4.38 -14.40 3.10
CA HIS A 76 -3.86 -13.05 3.30
C HIS A 76 -3.20 -12.49 2.04
N GLN A 77 -3.93 -12.53 0.93
CA GLN A 77 -3.45 -12.02 -0.36
C GLN A 77 -4.25 -10.80 -0.82
N VAL A 78 -3.58 -9.91 -1.53
CA VAL A 78 -4.21 -8.81 -2.28
C VAL A 78 -3.70 -8.82 -3.71
N THR A 79 -4.55 -8.43 -4.65
CA THR A 79 -4.14 -8.13 -6.02
C THR A 79 -4.27 -6.64 -6.25
N GLU A 80 -3.14 -6.01 -6.52
CA GLU A 80 -3.02 -4.59 -6.82
C GLU A 80 -3.01 -4.37 -8.33
N HIS A 81 -3.86 -3.47 -8.81
CA HIS A 81 -3.80 -2.95 -10.18
C HIS A 81 -3.02 -1.64 -10.16
N VAL A 82 -1.80 -1.69 -10.68
CA VAL A 82 -0.91 -0.53 -10.73
C VAL A 82 -1.06 0.14 -12.08
N VAL A 83 -1.25 1.46 -12.07
CA VAL A 83 -1.30 2.31 -13.26
C VAL A 83 -0.23 3.37 -13.14
N PHE A 84 0.48 3.64 -14.23
CA PHE A 84 1.37 4.79 -14.34
C PHE A 84 1.41 5.28 -15.78
N THR A 85 1.78 6.55 -15.93
CA THR A 85 1.80 7.23 -17.21
C THR A 85 3.24 7.62 -17.52
N ALA A 86 3.76 7.15 -18.64
CA ALA A 86 5.00 7.70 -19.19
C ALA A 86 4.67 8.98 -19.97
N SER A 87 3.62 8.98 -20.79
CA SER A 87 3.09 10.17 -21.47
C SER A 87 1.58 10.02 -21.65
N CYS A 88 0.80 10.86 -20.94
CA CYS A 88 -0.66 10.76 -20.88
C CYS A 88 -1.37 11.43 -22.07
N LEU A 89 -0.85 11.24 -23.28
CA LEU A 89 -1.57 11.56 -24.50
C LEU A 89 -2.20 10.33 -25.14
N GLU A 90 -1.63 9.11 -24.99
CA GLU A 90 -2.21 7.93 -25.67
C GLU A 90 -2.08 6.57 -24.96
N ASN A 91 -1.17 6.35 -23.98
CA ASN A 91 -0.95 5.00 -23.41
C ASN A 91 -0.59 5.01 -21.92
N CYS A 92 -1.60 4.86 -21.04
CA CYS A 92 -1.36 4.48 -19.65
C CYS A 92 -0.77 3.05 -19.62
N ILE A 93 0.32 2.83 -18.89
CA ILE A 93 0.85 1.49 -18.64
C ILE A 93 0.19 0.97 -17.37
N SER A 94 -0.32 -0.25 -17.42
CA SER A 94 -0.89 -0.90 -16.24
C SER A 94 -0.49 -2.36 -16.16
N TYR A 95 -0.47 -2.89 -14.94
CA TYR A 95 -0.27 -4.30 -14.67
C TYR A 95 -0.96 -4.69 -13.37
N ASN A 96 -1.30 -5.97 -13.25
CA ASN A 96 -1.79 -6.55 -12.00
C ASN A 96 -0.63 -7.24 -11.30
N ARG A 97 -0.60 -7.16 -9.98
CA ARG A 97 0.36 -7.89 -9.18
C ARG A 97 -0.26 -8.41 -7.90
N THR A 98 -0.08 -9.70 -7.65
CA THR A 98 -0.59 -10.31 -6.42
C THR A 98 0.51 -10.34 -5.36
N PHE A 99 0.16 -9.93 -4.15
CA PHE A 99 1.03 -9.93 -2.98
C PHE A 99 0.44 -10.83 -1.90
N LYS A 100 1.31 -11.58 -1.23
CA LYS A 100 0.99 -12.32 -0.02
C LYS A 100 1.54 -11.56 1.18
N PHE A 101 0.69 -11.36 2.18
CA PHE A 101 1.08 -10.78 3.45
C PHE A 101 1.58 -11.83 4.42
N GLU A 102 2.58 -11.44 5.20
CA GLU A 102 3.15 -12.23 6.28
C GLU A 102 2.74 -11.60 7.62
N SER A 103 2.30 -12.45 8.55
CA SER A 103 1.99 -12.01 9.91
C SER A 103 3.29 -11.89 10.70
N GLU A 104 3.57 -10.70 11.20
CA GLU A 104 4.62 -10.44 12.17
C GLU A 104 3.94 -9.98 13.45
N THR A 105 4.08 -10.75 14.53
CA THR A 105 3.46 -10.43 15.83
C THR A 105 1.93 -10.24 15.83
N GLY A 106 1.24 -10.79 14.83
CA GLY A 106 -0.22 -10.67 14.67
C GLY A 106 -0.66 -9.57 13.69
N GLU A 107 0.25 -8.71 13.25
CA GLU A 107 0.00 -7.66 12.26
C GLU A 107 0.52 -8.06 10.88
N TYR A 108 -0.19 -7.66 9.83
CA TYR A 108 0.16 -7.95 8.44
C TYR A 108 0.73 -6.69 7.76
N ASN A 109 1.97 -6.35 8.13
CA ASN A 109 2.68 -5.17 7.62
C ASN A 109 3.75 -5.49 6.58
N LYS A 110 3.98 -6.76 6.25
CA LYS A 110 4.97 -7.15 5.23
C LYS A 110 4.28 -7.90 4.11
N MET A 111 4.50 -7.45 2.87
CA MET A 111 3.93 -8.08 1.68
C MET A 111 5.01 -8.46 0.66
N THR A 112 4.93 -9.67 0.14
CA THR A 112 5.84 -10.19 -0.88
C THR A 112 5.05 -10.55 -2.13
N SER A 113 5.50 -10.10 -3.30
CA SER A 113 4.85 -10.44 -4.56
C SER A 113 4.94 -11.94 -4.82
N ILE A 114 3.85 -12.54 -5.30
CA ILE A 114 3.87 -13.90 -5.82
C ILE A 114 4.79 -13.93 -7.05
N PRO A 115 5.70 -14.92 -7.18
CA PRO A 115 6.59 -15.03 -8.33
C PRO A 115 5.80 -15.19 -9.63
N GLU A 116 6.14 -14.38 -10.63
CA GLU A 116 5.60 -14.42 -11.99
C GLU A 116 6.75 -14.34 -12.99
N GLU A 117 6.66 -15.05 -14.11
CA GLU A 117 7.70 -15.02 -15.14
C GLU A 117 7.91 -13.59 -15.67
N GLY A 118 9.17 -13.19 -15.83
CA GLY A 118 9.54 -11.85 -16.29
C GLY A 118 9.53 -10.77 -15.20
N PHE A 119 9.05 -11.05 -13.99
CA PHE A 119 9.05 -10.09 -12.88
C PHE A 119 9.99 -10.53 -11.75
N ARG A 120 10.80 -9.58 -11.26
CA ARG A 120 11.60 -9.82 -10.06
C ARG A 120 10.71 -9.80 -8.83
N PRO A 121 10.80 -10.77 -7.91
CA PRO A 121 10.09 -10.73 -6.65
C PRO A 121 10.38 -9.42 -5.92
N THR A 122 9.32 -8.77 -5.43
CA THR A 122 9.41 -7.53 -4.65
C THR A 122 8.79 -7.75 -3.28
N THR A 123 9.47 -7.27 -2.24
CA THR A 123 9.00 -7.31 -0.86
C THR A 123 8.93 -5.90 -0.31
N TYR A 124 7.79 -5.56 0.27
CA TYR A 124 7.49 -4.26 0.84
C TYR A 124 7.12 -4.39 2.32
N GLN A 125 7.59 -3.43 3.11
CA GLN A 125 7.25 -3.26 4.52
C GLN A 125 6.45 -1.97 4.70
N PHE A 126 5.24 -2.08 5.26
CA PHE A 126 4.49 -0.93 5.75
C PHE A 126 5.13 -0.46 7.06
N LEU A 127 5.52 0.81 7.08
CA LEU A 127 5.99 1.52 8.27
C LEU A 127 4.86 2.35 8.89
N LEU A 128 3.89 2.74 8.06
CA LEU A 128 2.65 3.41 8.45
C LEU A 128 1.56 3.03 7.46
N ALA A 129 0.34 2.78 7.94
CA ALA A 129 -0.76 2.28 7.12
C ALA A 129 -2.06 3.05 7.40
N GLU A 130 -2.00 4.37 7.19
CA GLU A 130 -3.12 5.30 7.34
C GLU A 130 -3.60 5.80 5.97
N GLU A 131 -4.90 6.14 5.82
CA GLU A 131 -5.46 6.59 4.54
C GLU A 131 -4.76 7.84 3.97
N ASN A 132 -4.45 8.79 4.84
CA ASN A 132 -3.76 10.05 4.53
C ASN A 132 -2.24 9.96 4.61
N CYS A 133 -1.70 8.84 5.11
CA CYS A 133 -0.27 8.68 5.30
C CYS A 133 0.15 7.21 5.32
N THR A 134 0.28 6.61 4.13
CA THR A 134 0.78 5.23 3.99
C THR A 134 2.25 5.27 3.60
N VAL A 135 3.15 4.86 4.51
CA VAL A 135 4.60 4.83 4.27
C VAL A 135 5.05 3.39 4.06
N VAL A 136 5.64 3.12 2.90
CA VAL A 136 6.07 1.78 2.49
C VAL A 136 7.56 1.80 2.16
N ARG A 137 8.30 0.79 2.61
CA ARG A 137 9.72 0.57 2.30
C ARG A 137 9.90 -0.66 1.44
N ASP A 138 10.58 -0.51 0.31
CA ASP A 138 11.04 -1.61 -0.54
C ASP A 138 12.24 -2.30 0.09
N ILE A 139 12.03 -3.51 0.62
CA ILE A 139 13.06 -4.36 1.23
C ILE A 139 13.43 -5.56 0.34
N SER A 140 13.13 -5.47 -0.96
CA SER A 140 13.46 -6.51 -1.92
C SER A 140 14.97 -6.75 -1.96
N PRO A 141 15.44 -8.01 -2.11
CA PRO A 141 16.86 -8.30 -2.27
C PRO A 141 17.46 -7.50 -3.43
N ARG A 142 18.44 -6.64 -3.14
CA ARG A 142 19.15 -5.89 -4.18
C ARG A 142 20.11 -6.82 -4.90
N SER A 143 20.17 -6.71 -6.23
CA SER A 143 21.21 -7.41 -6.99
C SER A 143 22.55 -6.69 -6.78
N ILE A 144 23.60 -7.47 -6.49
CA ILE A 144 25.00 -7.00 -6.31
C ILE A 144 25.47 -6.13 -7.49
N LEU A 145 24.92 -6.34 -8.69
CA LEU A 145 25.25 -5.55 -9.88
C LEU A 145 24.65 -4.14 -9.86
N THR A 146 23.46 -3.96 -9.27
CA THR A 146 22.81 -2.64 -9.14
C THR A 146 23.45 -1.79 -8.06
N GLU A 147 24.06 -2.44 -7.06
CA GLU A 147 24.75 -1.78 -5.95
C GLU A 147 26.03 -1.08 -6.40
N ARG A 148 26.82 -1.69 -7.31
CA ARG A 148 28.03 -1.05 -7.87
C ARG A 148 27.73 0.23 -8.64
N VAL A 149 26.60 0.30 -9.36
CA VAL A 149 26.20 1.48 -10.13
C VAL A 149 25.86 2.65 -9.18
N ARG A 150 25.19 2.38 -8.05
CA ARG A 150 24.90 3.41 -7.03
C ARG A 150 26.15 3.87 -6.28
N VAL A 151 27.08 2.96 -5.95
CA VAL A 151 28.37 3.30 -5.34
C VAL A 151 29.18 4.23 -6.25
N GLN A 152 29.20 3.95 -7.55
CA GLN A 152 29.95 4.77 -8.50
C GLN A 152 29.34 6.16 -8.70
N GLN A 153 28.02 6.31 -8.55
CA GLN A 153 27.33 7.60 -8.61
C GLN A 153 27.49 8.43 -7.32
N ARG A 154 27.80 7.80 -6.18
CA ARG A 154 28.15 8.48 -4.91
C ARG A 154 29.63 8.85 -4.77
N ASN A 155 30.52 8.26 -5.57
CA ASN A 155 31.96 8.47 -5.44
C ASN A 155 32.47 9.77 -6.11
N THR A 156 31.87 10.90 -5.73
CA THR A 156 32.57 12.19 -5.72
C THR A 156 32.48 12.78 -4.31
N ASN A 157 33.48 12.40 -3.50
CA ASN A 157 33.82 12.95 -2.17
C ASN A 157 32.84 12.66 -1.02
N THR A 158 33.20 11.69 -0.15
CA THR A 158 33.57 11.89 1.28
C THR A 158 33.41 10.57 2.05
N ALA A 159 34.26 10.41 3.07
CA ALA A 159 34.55 9.23 3.86
C ALA A 159 33.36 8.37 4.34
N GLU A 160 33.69 7.09 4.54
CA GLU A 160 32.90 6.01 5.12
C GLU A 160 31.98 6.44 6.26
N SER A 161 30.68 6.24 6.04
CA SER A 161 29.73 5.97 7.11
C SER A 161 28.98 4.70 6.70
N PRO A 162 28.87 3.67 7.57
CA PRO A 162 28.02 2.53 7.30
C PRO A 162 26.58 2.98 7.49
N GLN A 163 26.01 3.64 6.47
CA GLN A 163 24.57 3.82 6.42
C GLN A 163 23.96 2.43 6.24
N PRO A 164 23.03 2.01 7.12
CA PRO A 164 22.31 0.77 6.91
C PRO A 164 21.68 0.80 5.52
N GLU A 165 21.73 -0.33 4.84
CA GLU A 165 21.10 -0.63 3.55
C GLU A 165 19.58 -0.39 3.63
N THR A 166 19.19 0.88 3.74
CA THR A 166 17.81 1.28 3.90
C THR A 166 17.16 1.15 2.53
N GLY A 167 16.17 0.28 2.46
CA GLY A 167 15.29 0.10 1.32
C GLY A 167 14.73 1.42 0.80
N ASP A 168 14.35 1.48 -0.47
CA ASP A 168 13.80 2.71 -1.05
C ASP A 168 12.39 2.92 -0.46
N CYS A 169 12.10 4.11 0.07
CA CYS A 169 10.83 4.42 0.70
C CYS A 169 9.89 5.16 -0.24
N MET A 170 8.59 4.98 -0.01
CA MET A 170 7.49 5.56 -0.76
C MET A 170 6.42 6.08 0.19
N LEU A 171 5.90 7.29 -0.08
CA LEU A 171 4.70 7.81 0.57
C LEU A 171 3.51 7.71 -0.37
N TRP A 172 2.46 7.06 0.09
CA TRP A 172 1.18 6.90 -0.59
C TRP A 172 0.06 7.59 0.20
N VAL A 173 -0.92 8.13 -0.51
CA VAL A 173 -2.16 8.66 0.07
C VAL A 173 -3.34 8.14 -0.73
N GLU A 174 -4.50 7.97 -0.10
CA GLU A 174 -5.72 7.61 -0.83
C GLU A 174 -6.04 8.68 -1.89
N ASP A 175 -6.46 8.27 -3.09
CA ASP A 175 -6.51 9.18 -4.25
C ASP A 175 -7.47 10.37 -4.09
N LYS A 176 -8.51 10.20 -3.26
CA LYS A 176 -9.43 11.27 -2.83
C LYS A 176 -8.72 12.41 -2.09
N ILE A 177 -7.55 12.14 -1.52
CA ILE A 177 -6.73 13.11 -0.80
C ILE A 177 -5.86 13.87 -1.80
N THR A 178 -5.96 15.20 -1.75
CA THR A 178 -5.29 16.08 -2.71
C THR A 178 -3.79 16.09 -2.49
N GLU A 179 -3.35 16.30 -1.25
CA GLU A 179 -1.95 16.36 -0.84
C GLU A 179 -1.82 15.82 0.60
N PRO A 180 -0.69 15.16 0.97
CA PRO A 180 -0.43 14.83 2.36
C PRO A 180 -0.25 16.09 3.18
N ASP A 181 -0.77 16.07 4.41
CA ASP A 181 -0.60 17.14 5.39
C ASP A 181 0.85 17.21 5.91
N GLU A 182 1.15 18.27 6.67
CA GLU A 182 2.49 18.50 7.21
C GLU A 182 2.89 17.41 8.21
N GLU A 183 1.93 16.88 9.00
CA GLU A 183 2.20 15.80 9.93
C GLU A 183 2.69 14.56 9.20
N CYS A 184 2.02 14.16 8.12
CA CYS A 184 2.41 13.04 7.30
C CYS A 184 3.78 13.25 6.64
N ARG A 185 4.07 14.47 6.15
CA ARG A 185 5.38 14.83 5.60
C ARG A 185 6.49 14.66 6.63
N GLN A 186 6.26 15.09 7.87
CA GLN A 186 7.22 14.91 8.96
C GLN A 186 7.38 13.43 9.34
N ARG A 187 6.28 12.67 9.45
CA ARG A 187 6.33 11.22 9.71
C ARG A 187 7.14 10.48 8.63
N PHE A 188 6.91 10.79 7.35
CA PHE A 188 7.71 10.24 6.25
C PHE A 188 9.20 10.58 6.41
N LYS A 189 9.52 11.84 6.68
CA LYS A 189 10.90 12.29 6.89
C LYS A 189 11.57 11.58 8.06
N THR A 190 10.87 11.39 9.17
CA THR A 190 11.37 10.66 10.34
C THR A 190 11.60 9.18 10.05
N LEU A 191 10.70 8.54 9.30
CA LEU A 191 10.77 7.09 9.01
C LEU A 191 11.77 6.75 7.90
N CYS A 192 11.99 7.66 6.95
CA CYS A 192 12.66 7.36 5.68
C CYS A 192 13.73 8.36 5.25
N GLY A 193 13.84 9.52 5.88
CA GLY A 193 14.80 10.57 5.51
C GLY A 193 14.27 11.53 4.45
N GLU A 194 15.19 12.14 3.69
CA GLU A 194 14.83 13.19 2.73
C GLU A 194 14.10 12.66 1.50
N THR A 195 13.10 13.42 1.06
CA THR A 195 12.42 13.20 -0.22
C THR A 195 13.36 13.54 -1.37
N LEU A 196 13.61 12.58 -2.27
CA LEU A 196 14.39 12.80 -3.49
C LEU A 196 13.51 12.93 -4.74
N HIS A 197 12.25 12.55 -4.64
CA HIS A 197 11.30 12.65 -5.74
C HIS A 197 9.88 12.93 -5.24
N SER A 198 9.17 13.82 -5.93
CA SER A 198 7.77 14.13 -5.67
C SER A 198 6.95 14.04 -6.94
N PHE A 199 5.78 13.42 -6.84
CA PHE A 199 4.81 13.28 -7.91
C PHE A 199 3.72 14.34 -7.77
N LYS A 200 3.46 15.06 -8.86
CA LYS A 200 2.35 16.01 -8.95
C LYS A 200 1.08 15.30 -9.38
N LYS A 201 -0.08 15.75 -8.89
CA LYS A 201 -1.42 15.28 -9.31
C LYS A 201 -1.90 15.90 -10.63
N VAL A 202 -1.20 16.92 -11.14
CA VAL A 202 -1.59 17.65 -12.37
C VAL A 202 -1.59 16.72 -13.57
N ASP A 203 -2.70 16.74 -14.33
CA ASP A 203 -2.96 15.92 -15.52
C ASP A 203 -2.94 14.39 -15.27
N CYS A 204 -3.34 13.97 -14.07
CA CYS A 204 -3.40 12.55 -13.68
C CYS A 204 -4.81 11.95 -13.71
N GLU A 205 -5.72 12.49 -14.51
CA GLU A 205 -7.05 11.89 -14.69
C GLU A 205 -6.92 10.55 -15.43
N ILE A 206 -6.92 9.46 -14.68
CA ILE A 206 -6.94 8.10 -15.23
C ILE A 206 -8.40 7.80 -15.62
N PRO A 207 -8.71 7.55 -16.91
CA PRO A 207 -10.07 7.26 -17.32
C PRO A 207 -10.56 5.96 -16.69
N SER A 208 -11.82 5.94 -16.23
CA SER A 208 -12.41 4.77 -15.60
C SER A 208 -12.38 3.54 -16.53
N PRO A 209 -12.32 2.30 -15.99
CA PRO A 209 -12.20 1.07 -16.79
C PRO A 209 -13.28 0.93 -17.89
N VAL A 210 -14.48 1.46 -17.65
CA VAL A 210 -15.61 1.46 -18.59
C VAL A 210 -15.33 2.31 -19.85
N SER A 211 -14.57 3.39 -19.72
CA SER A 211 -14.26 4.29 -20.85
C SER A 211 -13.21 3.68 -21.80
N GLN A 212 -12.33 2.83 -21.29
CA GLN A 212 -11.30 2.16 -22.11
C GLN A 212 -11.89 1.05 -23.00
N ALA A 213 -12.97 0.40 -22.55
CA ALA A 213 -13.72 -0.55 -23.37
C ALA A 213 -14.47 0.14 -24.53
N GLN A 214 -15.09 1.30 -24.24
CA GLN A 214 -15.86 2.06 -25.25
C GLN A 214 -14.98 2.79 -26.28
N ALA A 215 -13.75 3.18 -25.91
CA ALA A 215 -12.80 3.80 -26.83
C ALA A 215 -12.23 2.81 -27.86
N LYS A 216 -12.01 1.55 -27.45
CA LYS A 216 -11.62 0.48 -28.39
C LYS A 216 -12.71 0.18 -29.42
N GLU A 217 -13.97 0.14 -28.99
CA GLU A 217 -15.11 -0.16 -29.88
C GLU A 217 -15.40 0.96 -30.90
N LYS A 218 -15.05 2.23 -30.59
CA LYS A 218 -15.18 3.36 -31.53
C LYS A 218 -14.08 3.46 -32.59
N THR A 219 -12.98 2.72 -32.45
CA THR A 219 -11.84 2.81 -33.37
C THR A 219 -11.83 1.65 -34.39
N GLU A 220 -12.72 0.66 -34.23
CA GLU A 220 -12.84 -0.51 -35.11
C GLU A 220 -14.05 -0.49 -36.06
N ASN A 221 -14.80 0.62 -36.16
CA ASN A 221 -15.91 0.79 -37.12
C ASN A 221 -15.68 1.91 -38.12
#